data_AF-A0A3B3D2Q1-F1
#
_entry.id   AF-A0A3B3D2Q1-F1
#
_cell.length_a   1.000
_cell.length_b   1.000
_cell.length_c   1.000
_cell.angle_alpha   90.00
_cell.angle_beta   90.00
_cell.angle_gamma   90.00
#
_symmetry.space_group_name_H-M   'P 1'
#
loop_
_entity.id
_entity.type
_entity.pdbx_description
1 polymer ?
#
loop_
_entity_poly.entity_id
_entity_poly.type
_entity_poly.pdbx_seq_one_letter_code
_entity_poly.pdbx_strand_id
1 'polypeptide(L)'
;ADFLKGLPVYNKSNFSRFHADSVCKASNRRPSVYLPTREYPSEQIIVTEKTNILLRYLHQQWDKKNAAKKREQEQGEADSPAPPRKIARTDSQEMNEDS
;
A
#
# COMPACT_ATOMS: atom_id res chain seq x y z
N ALA A 1 -16.55 -16.40 41.67
CA ALA A 1 -17.39 -16.24 40.45
C ALA A 1 -17.41 -14.79 39.93
N ASP A 2 -16.55 -13.90 40.43
CA ASP A 2 -16.55 -12.47 40.06
C ASP A 2 -15.95 -12.15 38.69
N PHE A 3 -15.36 -13.14 38.03
CA PHE A 3 -14.76 -12.99 36.70
C PHE A 3 -15.75 -12.55 35.61
N LEU A 4 -17.05 -12.88 35.75
CA LEU A 4 -18.08 -12.59 34.74
C LEU A 4 -18.87 -11.30 35.01
N LYS A 5 -18.49 -10.50 36.01
CA LYS A 5 -19.15 -9.22 36.34
C LYS A 5 -18.48 -8.07 35.59
N GLY A 6 -19.22 -6.97 35.36
CA GLY A 6 -18.66 -5.73 34.82
C GLY A 6 -18.42 -5.69 33.31
N LEU A 7 -19.17 -6.47 32.52
CA LEU A 7 -19.10 -6.41 31.06
C LEU A 7 -19.43 -4.99 30.53
N PRO A 8 -18.85 -4.57 29.38
CA PRO A 8 -19.11 -3.25 28.82
C PRO A 8 -20.60 -2.98 28.59
N VAL A 9 -21.06 -1.80 29.03
CA VAL A 9 -22.43 -1.32 28.81
C VAL A 9 -22.37 -0.02 28.03
N TYR A 10 -22.53 -0.11 26.71
CA TYR A 10 -22.63 1.07 25.84
C TYR A 10 -23.94 1.84 26.07
N ASN A 11 -25.05 1.12 26.31
CA ASN A 11 -26.33 1.70 26.69
C ASN A 11 -27.15 0.67 27.50
N LYS A 12 -27.55 1.06 28.71
CA LYS A 12 -28.32 0.22 29.65
C LYS A 12 -29.69 -0.19 29.10
N SER A 13 -30.27 0.56 28.17
CA SER A 13 -31.60 0.27 27.62
C SER A 13 -31.62 -0.73 26.48
N ASN A 14 -30.48 -1.03 25.83
CA ASN A 14 -30.43 -1.81 24.59
C ASN A 14 -31.12 -3.19 24.70
N PHE A 15 -31.01 -3.85 25.87
CA PHE A 15 -31.56 -5.18 26.10
C PHE A 15 -32.49 -5.26 27.32
N SER A 16 -32.77 -4.15 28.00
CA SER A 16 -33.57 -4.15 29.24
C SER A 16 -35.05 -4.51 29.03
N ARG A 17 -35.54 -4.42 27.78
CA ARG A 17 -36.94 -4.71 27.38
C ARG A 17 -37.05 -5.90 26.43
N PHE A 18 -35.95 -6.61 26.18
CA PHE A 18 -35.97 -7.77 25.29
C PHE A 18 -36.66 -8.94 25.99
N HIS A 19 -37.74 -9.47 25.41
CA HIS A 19 -38.48 -10.62 25.91
C HIS A 19 -38.54 -11.70 24.83
N ALA A 20 -37.79 -12.79 25.02
CA ALA A 20 -37.74 -13.91 24.06
C ALA A 20 -39.07 -14.69 23.99
N ASP A 21 -39.80 -14.75 25.10
CA ASP A 21 -41.05 -15.53 25.25
C ASP A 21 -42.31 -14.73 24.93
N SER A 22 -42.17 -13.45 24.59
CA SER A 22 -43.31 -12.69 24.06
C SER A 22 -43.75 -13.42 22.81
N VAL A 23 -44.94 -14.04 22.85
CA VAL A 23 -45.54 -14.90 21.81
C VAL A 23 -45.66 -14.10 20.51
N CYS A 24 -44.55 -13.99 19.80
CA CYS A 24 -44.42 -13.13 18.66
C CYS A 24 -44.37 -14.04 17.45
N LYS A 25 -45.33 -13.83 16.56
CA LYS A 25 -45.25 -14.14 15.13
C LYS A 25 -44.11 -13.36 14.45
N ALA A 26 -42.95 -13.26 15.11
CA ALA A 26 -41.77 -12.51 14.70
C ALA A 26 -40.72 -13.39 14.00
N SER A 27 -41.04 -14.67 13.78
CA SER A 27 -40.29 -15.50 12.86
C SER A 27 -40.85 -15.28 11.45
N ASN A 28 -40.00 -14.78 10.55
CA ASN A 28 -40.11 -14.78 9.07
C ASN A 28 -40.28 -13.44 8.34
N ARG A 29 -40.41 -12.29 9.01
CA ARG A 29 -40.25 -11.03 8.26
C ARG A 29 -38.77 -10.75 8.07
N ARG A 30 -38.21 -11.26 6.98
CA ARG A 30 -36.88 -10.89 6.49
C ARG A 30 -36.76 -9.35 6.55
N PRO A 31 -35.65 -8.79 7.06
CA PRO A 31 -35.40 -7.37 6.97
C PRO A 31 -35.66 -6.88 5.54
N SER A 32 -36.23 -5.68 5.42
CA SER A 32 -36.43 -5.08 4.10
C SER A 32 -35.09 -5.00 3.37
N VAL A 33 -35.09 -5.31 2.07
CA VAL A 33 -33.89 -5.25 1.24
C VAL A 33 -33.63 -3.80 0.86
N TYR A 34 -32.39 -3.35 1.01
CA TYR A 34 -31.98 -2.04 0.51
C TYR A 34 -31.97 -2.04 -1.02
N LEU A 35 -32.75 -1.15 -1.63
CA LEU A 35 -32.80 -0.92 -3.07
C LEU A 35 -32.14 0.45 -3.36
N PRO A 36 -30.87 0.50 -3.80
CA PRO A 36 -30.20 1.75 -4.13
C PRO A 36 -30.94 2.45 -5.29
N THR A 37 -31.37 3.70 -5.08
CA THR A 37 -32.07 4.51 -6.11
C THR A 37 -31.24 5.67 -6.64
N ARG A 38 -30.12 5.96 -5.98
CA ARG A 38 -29.18 7.03 -6.33
C ARG A 38 -27.78 6.45 -6.36
N GLU A 39 -27.03 6.82 -7.39
CA GLU A 39 -25.63 6.49 -7.48
C GLU A 39 -24.80 7.55 -6.76
N TYR A 40 -23.85 7.10 -5.94
CA TYR A 40 -22.85 7.94 -5.30
C TYR A 40 -21.47 7.40 -5.69
N PRO A 41 -20.58 8.21 -6.28
CA PRO A 41 -19.26 7.75 -6.68
C PRO A 41 -18.40 7.43 -5.45
N SER A 42 -17.58 6.38 -5.55
CA SER A 42 -16.58 6.07 -4.53
C SER A 42 -15.42 7.05 -4.61
N GLU A 43 -14.97 7.54 -3.45
CA GLU A 43 -13.81 8.45 -3.37
C GLU A 43 -12.48 7.77 -3.71
N GLN A 44 -12.37 6.47 -3.45
CA GLN A 44 -11.16 5.68 -3.66
C GLN A 44 -11.50 4.31 -4.24
N ILE A 45 -10.53 3.72 -4.95
CA ILE A 45 -10.64 2.37 -5.51
C ILE A 45 -9.50 1.49 -4.99
N ILE A 46 -9.82 0.22 -4.74
CA ILE A 46 -8.80 -0.77 -4.35
C ILE A 46 -8.14 -1.28 -5.63
N VAL A 47 -6.82 -1.11 -5.72
CA VAL A 47 -6.01 -1.60 -6.85
C VAL A 47 -5.01 -2.65 -6.38
N THR A 48 -4.76 -3.65 -7.22
CA THR A 48 -3.70 -4.63 -7.00
C THR A 48 -2.42 -4.22 -7.72
N GLU A 49 -1.27 -4.52 -7.13
CA GLU A 49 0.00 -4.26 -7.78
C GLU A 49 0.17 -5.19 -8.99
N LYS A 50 0.47 -4.60 -10.16
CA LYS A 50 0.63 -5.35 -11.42
C LYS A 50 1.93 -6.15 -11.51
N THR A 51 2.89 -5.88 -10.64
CA THR A 51 4.23 -6.48 -10.75
C THR A 51 4.21 -7.94 -10.30
N ASN A 52 4.88 -8.80 -11.06
CA ASN A 52 5.13 -10.17 -10.63
C ASN A 52 5.94 -10.19 -9.32
N ILE A 53 5.54 -11.03 -8.37
CA ILE A 53 6.14 -11.09 -7.03
C ILE A 53 7.62 -11.46 -7.05
N LEU A 54 8.07 -12.29 -8.00
CA LEU A 54 9.47 -12.67 -8.14
C LEU A 54 10.30 -11.49 -8.64
N LEU A 55 9.81 -10.78 -9.66
CA LEU A 55 10.48 -9.60 -10.19
C LEU A 55 10.58 -8.48 -9.16
N ARG A 56 9.49 -8.21 -8.42
CA ARG A 56 9.49 -7.24 -7.31
C ARG A 56 10.56 -7.58 -6.27
N TYR A 57 10.67 -8.85 -5.90
CA TYR A 57 11.70 -9.31 -4.96
C TYR A 57 13.12 -9.11 -5.51
N LEU A 58 13.38 -9.52 -6.76
CA LEU A 58 14.70 -9.39 -7.37
C LEU A 58 15.14 -7.93 -7.51
N HIS A 59 14.24 -7.05 -7.98
CA HIS A 59 14.50 -5.60 -8.03
C HIS A 59 14.80 -5.04 -6.64
N GLN A 60 14.00 -5.41 -5.63
CA GLN A 60 14.23 -4.96 -4.26
C GLN A 60 15.59 -5.40 -3.70
N GLN A 61 16.02 -6.64 -3.98
CA GLN A 61 17.34 -7.12 -3.57
C GLN A 61 18.47 -6.37 -4.31
N TRP A 62 18.28 -6.12 -5.59
CA TRP A 62 19.24 -5.37 -6.42
C TRP A 62 19.40 -3.92 -5.93
N ASP A 63 18.30 -3.21 -5.71
CA ASP A 63 18.29 -1.83 -5.25
C ASP A 63 18.94 -1.70 -3.87
N LYS A 64 18.66 -2.62 -2.95
CA LYS A 64 19.31 -2.68 -1.63
C LYS A 64 20.83 -2.84 -1.75
N LYS A 65 21.30 -3.74 -2.63
CA LYS A 65 22.73 -3.98 -2.85
C LYS A 65 23.44 -2.75 -3.44
N ASN A 66 22.77 -2.01 -4.32
CA ASN A 66 23.34 -0.81 -4.94
C ASN A 66 23.26 0.42 -4.05
N ALA A 67 22.25 0.54 -3.19
CA ALA A 67 22.17 1.58 -2.17
C ALA A 67 23.35 1.49 -1.19
N ALA A 68 23.77 0.27 -0.82
CA ALA A 68 24.95 0.06 0.01
C ALA A 68 26.24 0.57 -0.67
N LYS A 69 26.40 0.33 -1.98
CA LYS A 69 27.57 0.80 -2.75
C LYS A 69 27.64 2.31 -2.87
N LYS A 70 26.50 2.99 -3.04
CA LYS A 70 26.46 4.46 -3.10
C LYS A 70 26.90 5.11 -1.78
N ARG A 71 26.53 4.53 -0.64
CA ARG A 71 26.94 5.04 0.68
C ARG A 71 28.43 4.88 0.95
N GLU A 72 29.03 3.77 0.50
CA GLU A 72 30.48 3.54 0.62
C GLU A 72 31.29 4.45 -0.32
N GLN A 73 30.77 4.71 -1.53
CA GLN A 73 31.43 5.60 -2.49
C GLN A 73 31.52 7.04 -1.97
N GLU A 74 30.54 7.51 -1.19
CA GLU A 74 30.59 8.84 -0.54
C GLU A 74 31.61 8.91 0.61
N GLN A 75 31.94 7.80 1.28
CA GLN A 75 32.98 7.78 2.34
C GLN A 75 34.40 7.66 1.78
N GLY A 76 34.58 7.13 0.56
CA GLY A 76 35.88 6.96 -0.08
C GLY A 76 36.40 8.16 -0.88
N GLU A 77 35.54 9.13 -1.22
CA GLU A 77 35.94 10.32 -2.01
C GLU A 77 36.45 11.50 -1.16
N ALA A 78 36.36 11.42 0.18
CA ALA A 78 36.81 12.51 1.05
C ALA A 78 38.33 12.58 1.29
N ASP A 79 39.12 11.60 0.83
CA ASP A 79 40.57 11.50 1.15
C ASP A 79 41.49 11.34 -0.07
N SER A 80 41.10 11.84 -1.26
CA SER A 80 41.97 11.82 -2.44
C SER A 80 42.08 13.21 -3.08
N PRO A 81 43.22 13.91 -3.00
CA PRO A 81 43.42 15.22 -3.61
C PRO A 81 43.86 15.09 -5.08
N ALA A 82 43.16 14.28 -5.87
CA ALA A 82 43.47 14.12 -7.29
C ALA A 82 42.35 14.72 -8.15
N PRO A 83 42.61 15.78 -8.93
CA PRO A 83 41.58 16.41 -9.75
C PRO A 83 41.14 15.46 -10.87
N PRO A 84 39.83 15.38 -11.18
CA PRO A 84 39.32 14.46 -12.19
C PRO A 84 39.80 14.90 -13.57
N ARG A 85 40.74 14.14 -14.15
CA ARG A 85 41.18 14.32 -15.54
C ARG A 85 40.44 13.36 -16.46
N LYS A 86 39.81 13.93 -17.49
CA LYS A 86 39.55 13.45 -18.88
C LYS A 86 38.05 13.38 -19.23
N ILE A 87 37.47 14.48 -19.76
CA ILE A 87 37.34 14.93 -21.19
C ILE A 87 36.20 14.21 -21.94
N ALA A 88 35.22 14.99 -22.43
CA ALA A 88 34.10 14.53 -23.25
C ALA A 88 34.57 14.14 -24.67
N ARG A 89 34.02 13.06 -25.23
CA ARG A 89 34.23 12.69 -26.63
C ARG A 89 33.56 13.75 -27.51
N THR A 90 34.37 14.52 -28.23
CA THR A 90 33.92 15.37 -29.34
C THR A 90 33.53 14.49 -30.52
N ASP A 91 32.40 14.82 -31.13
CA ASP A 91 31.82 14.19 -32.31
C ASP A 91 32.84 14.13 -33.46
N SER A 92 33.10 12.94 -34.00
CA SER A 92 33.89 12.79 -35.22
C SER A 92 32.98 12.98 -36.42
N GLN A 93 32.97 14.20 -36.92
CA GLN A 93 32.48 14.54 -38.25
C GLN A 93 33.39 13.86 -39.30
N GLU A 94 32.90 12.80 -39.95
CA GLU A 94 33.44 12.35 -41.23
C GLU A 94 32.38 12.59 -42.31
N MET A 95 32.67 13.58 -43.15
CA MET A 95 32.06 13.73 -44.46
C MET A 95 32.55 12.59 -45.34
N ASN A 96 31.65 11.97 -46.10
CA ASN A 96 32.02 11.46 -47.41
C ASN A 96 30.89 11.73 -48.39
N GLU A 97 31.15 12.63 -49.33
CA GLU A 97 30.34 12.91 -50.51
C GLU A 97 30.52 11.80 -51.57
N ASP A 98 29.45 11.59 -52.35
CA ASP A 98 29.36 11.09 -53.72
C ASP A 98 30.05 9.78 -54.18
N SER A 99 29.21 8.78 -54.47
CA SER A 99 28.84 8.38 -55.85
C SER A 99 27.60 7.49 -55.86
#